data_AF-A0A1Z7ZZW7-F1
#
_entry.id   AF-A0A1Z7ZZW7-F1
#
_cell.length_a   1.000
_cell.length_b   1.000
_cell.length_c   1.000
_cell.angle_alpha   90.00
_cell.angle_beta   90.00
_cell.angle_gamma   90.00
#
_symmetry.space_group_name_H-M   'P 1'
#
loop_
_entity.id
_entity.type
_entity.pdbx_description
1 polymer ?
#
loop_
_entity_poly.entity_id
_entity_poly.type
_entity_poly.pdbx_seq_one_letter_code
_entity_poly.pdbx_strand_id
1 'polypeptide(L)'
;MGNFASSATESAAAYLERLENDLGSYANNANLIVAGVETSWLYSWNHSKIIAVDAKTAIVGGHNMWEGAYGNVANPISDVTMLLSGPATESSHKFADQLWDFACTWGDSWWNSTFYVDVERRDGVSWWSCPSTHPSLLVEETGSATVLALGGLGFGMEVPGGTSGGLPAANDSEAACSGLFNDYINNDSDYSVANLEEEGLRALVASAQNNVYLSQQDLIAPCAPPFANSYYDARLFDILADKLINNVPVRIMVSAPGAKQSLLAPYSNMKKMTEISDILVRKVKNQNNISQAHAEDIVCSSLQLAPIRITAGIDTWSNGNGVANHAKVISVDDAAFYIGSKNLYPAALQDFGFIVEDAEAAAIFTAEYKEKSWNEARSAATVDFEAGVCNL
;
A
#
# COMPACT_ATOMS: atom_id res chain seq x y z
N MET A 1 -19.31 5.00 4.09
CA MET A 1 -19.96 4.96 5.42
C MET A 1 -21.46 4.83 5.26
N GLY A 2 -21.99 3.63 5.53
CA GLY A 2 -23.42 3.31 5.47
C GLY A 2 -23.88 2.71 4.15
N ASN A 3 -24.90 1.85 4.23
CA ASN A 3 -25.58 1.20 3.09
C ASN A 3 -26.49 2.23 2.39
N PHE A 4 -25.88 3.26 1.81
CA PHE A 4 -26.58 4.32 1.09
C PHE A 4 -25.83 4.65 -0.21
N ALA A 5 -26.55 4.58 -1.32
CA ALA A 5 -26.06 5.06 -2.60
C ALA A 5 -26.05 6.59 -2.63
N SER A 6 -24.94 7.16 -3.08
CA SER A 6 -24.77 8.59 -3.32
C SER A 6 -24.01 8.82 -4.62
N SER A 7 -23.76 10.07 -5.00
CA SER A 7 -22.88 10.37 -6.14
C SER A 7 -21.41 10.00 -5.89
N ALA A 8 -21.03 9.66 -4.65
CA ALA A 8 -19.66 9.33 -4.25
C ALA A 8 -19.50 7.91 -3.67
N THR A 9 -20.59 7.19 -3.41
CA THR A 9 -20.59 5.86 -2.78
C THR A 9 -21.68 4.99 -3.41
N GLU A 10 -21.40 3.70 -3.59
CA GLU A 10 -22.38 2.71 -4.06
C GLU A 10 -22.50 1.63 -2.97
N SER A 11 -23.73 1.22 -2.64
CA SER A 11 -23.94 0.10 -1.70
C SER A 11 -23.70 -1.24 -2.38
N ALA A 12 -23.52 -2.31 -1.60
CA ALA A 12 -23.34 -3.65 -2.15
C ALA A 12 -24.56 -4.07 -2.99
N ALA A 13 -25.77 -3.72 -2.52
CA ALA A 13 -27.02 -4.05 -3.21
C ALA A 13 -27.14 -3.35 -4.56
N ALA A 14 -26.85 -2.04 -4.60
CA ALA A 14 -26.89 -1.26 -5.85
C ALA A 14 -25.82 -1.75 -6.84
N TYR A 15 -24.61 -2.07 -6.35
CA TYR A 15 -23.55 -2.63 -7.19
C TYR A 15 -23.94 -3.99 -7.77
N LEU A 16 -24.51 -4.88 -6.96
CA LEU A 16 -24.96 -6.20 -7.40
C LEU A 16 -26.06 -6.08 -8.47
N GLU A 17 -27.07 -5.23 -8.25
CA GLU A 17 -28.13 -4.97 -9.23
C GLU A 17 -27.55 -4.47 -10.56
N ARG A 18 -26.61 -3.52 -10.52
CA ARG A 18 -25.94 -3.02 -11.72
C ARG A 18 -25.11 -4.11 -12.41
N LEU A 19 -24.36 -4.91 -11.65
CA LEU A 19 -23.55 -6.02 -12.18
C LEU A 19 -24.43 -7.07 -12.89
N GLU A 20 -25.57 -7.43 -12.32
CA GLU A 20 -26.52 -8.36 -12.94
C GLU A 20 -27.10 -7.80 -14.24
N ASN A 21 -27.44 -6.51 -14.26
CA ASN A 21 -27.90 -5.83 -15.46
C ASN A 21 -26.82 -5.80 -16.56
N ASP A 22 -25.56 -5.50 -16.20
CA ASP A 22 -24.43 -5.47 -17.13
C ASP A 22 -24.12 -6.88 -17.70
N LEU A 23 -24.23 -7.93 -16.88
CA LEU A 23 -24.06 -9.33 -17.31
C LEU A 23 -25.24 -9.87 -18.11
N GLY A 24 -26.44 -9.30 -17.93
CA GLY A 24 -27.68 -9.79 -18.52
C GLY A 24 -27.88 -11.30 -18.27
N SER A 25 -28.16 -12.07 -19.32
CA SER A 25 -28.43 -13.51 -19.18
C SER A 25 -27.25 -14.34 -18.65
N TYR A 26 -26.02 -13.82 -18.72
CA TYR A 26 -24.84 -14.52 -18.20
C TYR A 26 -24.82 -14.59 -16.67
N ALA A 27 -25.49 -13.67 -15.98
CA ALA A 27 -25.60 -13.68 -14.52
C ALA A 27 -26.22 -15.00 -14.00
N ASN A 28 -27.11 -15.64 -14.79
CA ASN A 28 -27.72 -16.91 -14.44
C ASN A 28 -26.72 -18.07 -14.28
N ASN A 29 -25.52 -17.95 -14.87
CA ASN A 29 -24.46 -18.95 -14.83
C ASN A 29 -23.39 -18.64 -13.77
N ALA A 30 -23.59 -17.61 -12.94
CA ALA A 30 -22.65 -17.19 -11.92
C ALA A 30 -23.29 -17.18 -10.52
N ASN A 31 -22.49 -17.51 -9.50
CA ASN A 31 -22.82 -17.26 -8.11
C ASN A 31 -22.18 -15.94 -7.72
N LEU A 32 -22.96 -14.86 -7.74
CA LEU A 32 -22.49 -13.51 -7.42
C LEU A 32 -22.76 -13.21 -5.95
N ILE A 33 -21.71 -12.76 -5.26
CA ILE A 33 -21.76 -12.31 -3.87
C ILE A 33 -20.93 -11.04 -3.82
N VAL A 34 -21.52 -9.97 -3.27
CA VAL A 34 -20.91 -8.64 -3.17
C VAL A 34 -20.96 -8.23 -1.71
N ALA A 35 -19.85 -7.67 -1.19
CA ALA A 35 -19.82 -7.19 0.18
C ALA A 35 -19.20 -5.81 0.31
N GLY A 36 -19.76 -4.99 1.20
CA GLY A 36 -19.15 -3.78 1.74
C GLY A 36 -18.78 -4.00 3.21
N VAL A 37 -17.52 -3.77 3.59
CA VAL A 37 -17.00 -4.13 4.92
C VAL A 37 -16.12 -3.01 5.49
N GLU A 38 -16.40 -2.60 6.72
CA GLU A 38 -15.51 -1.88 7.62
C GLU A 38 -15.33 -2.73 8.89
N THR A 39 -14.12 -3.23 9.13
CA THR A 39 -13.79 -4.16 10.23
C THR A 39 -13.52 -3.44 11.54
N SER A 40 -13.37 -2.12 11.52
CA SER A 40 -13.29 -1.26 12.70
C SER A 40 -13.79 0.13 12.32
N TRP A 41 -14.76 0.65 13.06
CA TRP A 41 -15.38 1.94 12.78
C TRP A 41 -14.32 3.03 12.65
N LEU A 42 -14.24 3.65 11.47
CA LEU A 42 -13.31 4.74 11.10
C LEU A 42 -11.82 4.40 10.97
N TYR A 43 -11.39 3.19 11.34
CA TYR A 43 -9.96 2.84 11.37
C TYR A 43 -9.55 1.82 10.32
N SER A 44 -10.45 0.91 9.93
CA SER A 44 -10.03 -0.25 9.17
C SER A 44 -11.11 -0.80 8.25
N TRP A 45 -10.73 -1.03 7.01
CA TRP A 45 -11.53 -1.59 5.93
C TRP A 45 -10.59 -2.21 4.89
N ASN A 46 -11.15 -3.02 3.99
CA ASN A 46 -10.34 -3.69 2.99
C ASN A 46 -9.77 -2.66 2.00
N HIS A 47 -8.45 -2.64 1.87
CA HIS A 47 -7.70 -1.80 0.96
C HIS A 47 -6.84 -2.61 -0.02
N SER A 48 -6.85 -3.94 0.09
CA SER A 48 -6.29 -4.83 -0.93
C SER A 48 -7.00 -4.68 -2.28
N LYS A 49 -6.23 -4.78 -3.37
CA LYS A 49 -6.75 -4.81 -4.75
C LYS A 49 -6.27 -6.09 -5.41
N ILE A 50 -7.17 -7.07 -5.50
CA ILE A 50 -6.87 -8.43 -5.92
C ILE A 50 -7.90 -8.85 -6.97
N ILE A 51 -7.43 -9.41 -8.08
CA ILE A 51 -8.24 -10.25 -8.97
C ILE A 51 -7.58 -11.61 -8.99
N ALA A 52 -8.21 -12.62 -8.39
CA ALA A 52 -7.65 -13.97 -8.31
C ALA A 52 -8.58 -14.96 -9.04
N VAL A 53 -8.00 -15.82 -9.88
CA VAL A 53 -8.75 -16.75 -10.74
C VAL A 53 -8.17 -18.15 -10.59
N ASP A 54 -9.03 -19.09 -10.18
CA ASP A 54 -8.77 -20.53 -10.08
C ASP A 54 -7.52 -20.92 -9.27
N ALA A 55 -7.02 -20.05 -8.39
CA ALA A 55 -5.71 -20.15 -7.75
C ALA A 55 -4.54 -20.37 -8.72
N LYS A 56 -4.70 -19.96 -9.98
CA LYS A 56 -3.68 -20.10 -11.02
C LYS A 56 -3.08 -18.75 -11.40
N THR A 57 -3.89 -17.71 -11.39
CA THR A 57 -3.47 -16.36 -11.78
C THR A 57 -4.01 -15.33 -10.78
N ALA A 58 -3.20 -14.31 -10.51
CA ALA A 58 -3.61 -13.19 -9.68
C ALA A 58 -3.09 -11.87 -10.25
N ILE A 59 -3.94 -10.85 -10.27
CA ILE A 59 -3.58 -9.46 -10.54
C ILE A 59 -3.62 -8.70 -9.22
N VAL A 60 -2.49 -8.15 -8.78
CA VAL A 60 -2.31 -7.50 -7.47
C VAL A 60 -1.47 -6.24 -7.61
N GLY A 61 -1.86 -5.16 -6.93
CA GLY A 61 -1.15 -3.89 -6.99
C GLY A 61 -1.88 -2.71 -6.35
N GLY A 62 -1.51 -1.50 -6.78
CA GLY A 62 -2.03 -0.24 -6.23
C GLY A 62 -3.34 0.24 -6.87
N HIS A 63 -3.66 -0.22 -8.08
CA HIS A 63 -4.80 0.31 -8.84
C HIS A 63 -6.14 -0.01 -8.15
N ASN A 64 -6.84 1.04 -7.72
CA ASN A 64 -8.27 0.94 -7.47
C ASN A 64 -9.01 0.79 -8.82
N MET A 65 -10.13 0.06 -8.84
CA MET A 65 -11.01 -0.02 -10.03
C MET A 65 -11.88 1.24 -10.17
N TRP A 66 -11.25 2.41 -10.17
CA TRP A 66 -11.91 3.71 -10.21
C TRP A 66 -11.71 4.38 -11.56
N GLU A 67 -12.74 4.31 -12.42
CA GLU A 67 -12.69 4.97 -13.74
C GLU A 67 -12.34 6.44 -13.60
N GLY A 68 -12.93 7.15 -12.63
CA GLY A 68 -12.64 8.57 -12.44
C GLY A 68 -11.16 8.90 -12.14
N ALA A 69 -10.36 7.93 -11.67
CA ALA A 69 -8.96 8.14 -11.32
C ALA A 69 -7.99 7.75 -12.45
N TYR A 70 -8.33 6.69 -13.19
CA TYR A 70 -7.43 6.09 -14.17
C TYR A 70 -7.94 6.20 -15.61
N GLY A 71 -9.25 6.24 -15.81
CA GLY A 71 -9.90 6.23 -17.12
C GLY A 71 -10.32 7.62 -17.59
N ASN A 72 -10.01 7.96 -18.85
CA ASN A 72 -10.48 9.14 -19.58
C ASN A 72 -10.64 10.44 -18.75
N VAL A 73 -9.67 10.75 -17.91
CA VAL A 73 -9.64 11.97 -17.07
C VAL A 73 -8.49 12.88 -17.45
N ALA A 74 -8.61 14.17 -17.11
CA ALA A 74 -7.63 15.20 -17.47
C ALA A 74 -6.29 15.07 -16.72
N ASN A 75 -6.28 14.38 -15.58
CA ASN A 75 -5.13 14.19 -14.71
C ASN A 75 -5.09 12.76 -14.17
N PRO A 76 -4.81 11.75 -15.02
CA PRO A 76 -4.82 10.36 -14.59
C PRO A 76 -3.75 10.10 -13.53
N ILE A 77 -4.05 9.20 -12.62
CA ILE A 77 -3.14 8.78 -11.55
C ILE A 77 -2.14 7.77 -12.11
N SER A 78 -0.85 7.94 -11.77
CA SER A 78 0.17 6.95 -12.09
C SER A 78 0.19 5.86 -11.03
N ASP A 79 0.16 4.60 -11.44
CA ASP A 79 0.16 3.47 -10.52
C ASP A 79 0.71 2.23 -11.24
N VAL A 80 0.87 1.12 -10.52
CA VAL A 80 1.39 -0.15 -11.04
C VAL A 80 0.70 -1.34 -10.37
N THR A 81 0.50 -2.37 -11.17
CA THR A 81 -0.07 -3.66 -10.77
C THR A 81 0.65 -4.74 -11.55
N MET A 82 0.81 -5.92 -10.97
CA MET A 82 1.42 -7.06 -11.65
C MET A 82 0.43 -8.20 -11.82
N LEU A 83 0.66 -9.00 -12.87
CA LEU A 83 0.03 -10.28 -13.10
C LEU A 83 1.02 -11.38 -12.70
N LEU A 84 0.61 -12.25 -11.79
CA LEU A 84 1.35 -13.43 -11.37
C LEU A 84 0.60 -14.68 -11.83
N SER A 85 1.35 -15.74 -12.15
CA SER A 85 0.81 -17.09 -12.35
C SER A 85 1.63 -18.09 -11.53
N GLY A 86 0.98 -19.18 -11.12
CA GLY A 86 1.61 -20.28 -10.39
C GLY A 86 1.18 -20.39 -8.93
N PRO A 87 1.82 -21.27 -8.14
CA PRO A 87 1.34 -21.67 -6.82
C PRO A 87 1.16 -20.53 -5.83
N ALA A 88 2.02 -19.51 -5.88
CA ALA A 88 1.94 -18.35 -4.99
C ALA A 88 0.61 -17.56 -5.12
N THR A 89 -0.10 -17.67 -6.25
CA THR A 89 -1.39 -17.01 -6.46
C THR A 89 -2.51 -17.58 -5.59
N GLU A 90 -2.37 -18.81 -5.07
CA GLU A 90 -3.30 -19.37 -4.09
C GLU A 90 -3.37 -18.50 -2.82
N SER A 91 -2.26 -17.87 -2.42
CA SER A 91 -2.22 -16.97 -1.27
C SER A 91 -3.18 -15.78 -1.39
N SER A 92 -3.45 -15.31 -2.61
CA SER A 92 -4.47 -14.27 -2.83
C SER A 92 -5.88 -14.78 -2.53
N HIS A 93 -6.18 -16.04 -2.86
CA HIS A 93 -7.45 -16.67 -2.48
C HIS A 93 -7.52 -16.89 -0.97
N LYS A 94 -6.45 -17.40 -0.34
CA LYS A 94 -6.41 -17.63 1.11
C LYS A 94 -6.53 -16.33 1.92
N PHE A 95 -5.96 -15.23 1.43
CA PHE A 95 -6.17 -13.92 2.03
C PHE A 95 -7.62 -13.46 1.87
N ALA A 96 -8.19 -13.59 0.66
CA ALA A 96 -9.59 -13.27 0.41
C ALA A 96 -10.55 -14.14 1.26
N ASP A 97 -10.23 -15.41 1.50
CA ASP A 97 -10.98 -16.30 2.38
C ASP A 97 -11.11 -15.70 3.79
N GLN A 98 -10.04 -15.12 4.35
CA GLN A 98 -10.08 -14.45 5.66
C GLN A 98 -11.00 -13.23 5.65
N LEU A 99 -10.96 -12.42 4.59
CA LEU A 99 -11.84 -11.25 4.45
C LEU A 99 -13.31 -11.68 4.35
N TRP A 100 -13.58 -12.72 3.57
CA TRP A 100 -14.93 -13.25 3.39
C TRP A 100 -15.45 -13.98 4.62
N ASP A 101 -14.60 -14.66 5.37
CA ASP A 101 -14.97 -15.29 6.64
C ASP A 101 -15.50 -14.25 7.63
N PHE A 102 -14.79 -13.12 7.75
CA PHE A 102 -15.26 -11.98 8.53
C PHE A 102 -16.60 -11.45 7.98
N ALA A 103 -16.68 -11.18 6.68
CA ALA A 103 -17.88 -10.62 6.06
C ALA A 103 -19.12 -11.51 6.28
N CYS A 104 -19.00 -12.83 6.10
CA CYS A 104 -20.12 -13.75 6.29
C CYS A 104 -20.49 -13.92 7.76
N THR A 105 -19.50 -13.99 8.65
CA THR A 105 -19.74 -14.12 10.10
C THR A 105 -20.52 -12.91 10.64
N TRP A 106 -20.17 -11.71 10.19
CA TRP A 106 -20.76 -10.48 10.71
C TRP A 106 -21.92 -9.93 9.88
N GLY A 107 -22.06 -10.30 8.61
CA GLY A 107 -23.19 -9.91 7.75
C GLY A 107 -24.52 -10.50 8.20
N ASP A 108 -24.49 -11.66 8.87
CA ASP A 108 -25.68 -12.35 9.38
C ASP A 108 -26.11 -11.85 10.78
N SER A 109 -25.33 -10.94 11.38
CA SER A 109 -25.54 -10.47 12.76
C SER A 109 -26.40 -9.19 12.81
N TRP A 110 -27.72 -9.37 12.88
CA TRP A 110 -28.74 -8.32 13.05
C TRP A 110 -28.60 -7.40 14.29
N TRP A 111 -27.57 -7.59 15.14
CA TRP A 111 -27.39 -6.91 16.42
C TRP A 111 -25.99 -6.30 16.64
N ASN A 112 -25.03 -6.46 15.73
CA ASN A 112 -23.71 -5.87 15.95
C ASN A 112 -23.63 -4.45 15.36
N SER A 113 -23.69 -3.44 16.23
CA SER A 113 -23.58 -2.02 15.86
C SER A 113 -22.13 -1.50 15.79
N THR A 114 -21.13 -2.35 15.97
CA THR A 114 -19.71 -1.94 16.07
C THR A 114 -18.99 -1.89 14.72
N PHE A 115 -19.48 -2.63 13.72
CA PHE A 115 -18.87 -2.74 12.39
C PHE A 115 -19.89 -2.42 11.30
N TYR A 116 -19.42 -2.07 10.10
CA TYR A 116 -20.26 -2.01 8.92
C TYR A 116 -19.99 -3.25 8.08
N VAL A 117 -20.99 -4.12 7.91
CA VAL A 117 -20.89 -5.32 7.07
C VAL A 117 -22.20 -5.48 6.32
N ASP A 118 -22.12 -5.44 5.00
CA ASP A 118 -23.25 -5.50 4.08
C ASP A 118 -22.94 -6.60 3.05
N VAL A 119 -23.64 -7.74 3.09
CA VAL A 119 -23.37 -8.89 2.22
C VAL A 119 -24.61 -9.20 1.39
N GLU A 120 -24.47 -9.02 0.08
CA GLU A 120 -25.54 -9.16 -0.88
C GLU A 120 -25.25 -10.32 -1.83
N ARG A 121 -26.31 -11.03 -2.23
CA ARG A 121 -26.22 -12.27 -3.00
C ARG A 121 -27.27 -12.26 -4.09
N ARG A 122 -26.89 -12.78 -5.27
CA ARG A 122 -27.85 -12.98 -6.36
C ARG A 122 -28.96 -13.94 -5.96
N ASP A 123 -30.16 -13.72 -6.50
CA ASP A 123 -31.28 -14.64 -6.39
C ASP A 123 -30.90 -16.09 -6.78
N GLY A 124 -31.23 -17.03 -5.88
CA GLY A 124 -30.94 -18.45 -6.06
C GLY A 124 -29.57 -18.89 -5.55
N VAL A 125 -28.68 -17.97 -5.15
CA VAL A 125 -27.48 -18.31 -4.39
C VAL A 125 -27.87 -18.64 -2.94
N SER A 126 -27.39 -19.78 -2.44
CA SER A 126 -27.74 -20.24 -1.08
C SER A 126 -27.26 -19.26 -0.01
N TRP A 127 -28.06 -19.05 1.04
CA TRP A 127 -27.65 -18.29 2.22
C TRP A 127 -26.40 -18.87 2.89
N TRP A 128 -26.24 -20.19 2.84
CA TRP A 128 -25.07 -20.91 3.38
C TRP A 128 -23.83 -20.79 2.50
N SER A 129 -23.95 -20.19 1.31
CA SER A 129 -22.81 -19.96 0.42
C SER A 129 -22.01 -18.77 0.94
N CYS A 130 -20.85 -19.05 1.49
CA CYS A 130 -19.84 -18.06 1.83
C CYS A 130 -18.53 -18.40 1.10
N PRO A 131 -17.92 -17.45 0.37
CA PRO A 131 -16.64 -17.67 -0.29
C PRO A 131 -15.47 -17.46 0.70
N SER A 132 -15.58 -18.03 1.90
CA SER A 132 -14.56 -18.00 2.96
C SER A 132 -13.66 -19.23 2.98
N THR A 133 -13.84 -20.14 2.03
CA THR A 133 -13.02 -21.35 1.91
C THR A 133 -12.70 -21.65 0.45
N HIS A 134 -11.44 -21.44 0.10
CA HIS A 134 -10.86 -21.93 -1.14
C HIS A 134 -10.21 -23.29 -0.88
N PRO A 135 -10.63 -24.38 -1.55
CA PRO A 135 -9.94 -25.66 -1.43
C PRO A 135 -8.54 -25.52 -2.01
N SER A 136 -7.53 -26.02 -1.30
CA SER A 136 -6.18 -25.99 -1.84
C SER A 136 -6.07 -26.86 -3.08
N LEU A 137 -5.57 -26.27 -4.16
CA LEU A 137 -5.39 -26.92 -5.45
C LEU A 137 -3.91 -27.21 -5.65
N LEU A 138 -3.60 -28.39 -6.19
CA LEU A 138 -2.25 -28.61 -6.76
C LEU A 138 -2.15 -27.77 -8.03
N VAL A 139 -1.47 -26.63 -7.90
CA VAL A 139 -1.17 -25.73 -9.01
C VAL A 139 0.20 -26.08 -9.54
N GLU A 140 0.30 -26.31 -10.86
CA GLU A 140 1.59 -26.58 -11.48
C GLU A 140 2.49 -25.34 -11.42
N GLU A 141 3.79 -25.56 -11.23
CA GLU A 141 4.79 -24.51 -11.32
C GLU A 141 4.80 -23.93 -12.74
N THR A 142 4.65 -22.62 -12.86
CA THR A 142 4.64 -21.91 -14.15
C THR A 142 5.95 -21.15 -14.42
N GLY A 143 6.91 -21.20 -13.49
CA GLY A 143 8.19 -20.49 -13.58
C GLY A 143 9.08 -20.76 -12.36
N SER A 144 10.24 -20.10 -12.32
CA SER A 144 11.27 -20.25 -11.26
C SER A 144 11.30 -19.13 -10.22
N ALA A 145 10.48 -18.09 -10.40
CA ALA A 145 10.48 -16.94 -9.50
C ALA A 145 10.12 -17.37 -8.07
N THR A 146 10.92 -16.96 -7.10
CA THR A 146 10.59 -17.15 -5.68
C THR A 146 9.68 -16.01 -5.26
N VAL A 147 8.51 -16.35 -4.70
CA VAL A 147 7.48 -15.37 -4.37
C VAL A 147 7.02 -15.55 -2.93
N LEU A 148 7.00 -14.46 -2.18
CA LEU A 148 6.39 -14.37 -0.86
C LEU A 148 5.14 -13.49 -0.93
N ALA A 149 3.99 -14.05 -0.54
CA ALA A 149 2.78 -13.28 -0.32
C ALA A 149 2.80 -12.65 1.07
N LEU A 150 2.43 -11.38 1.16
CA LEU A 150 2.29 -10.66 2.42
C LEU A 150 0.96 -9.94 2.46
N GLY A 151 0.32 -9.98 3.63
CA GLY A 151 -0.89 -9.22 3.90
C GLY A 151 -1.03 -8.92 5.38
N GLY A 152 -2.01 -8.08 5.68
CA GLY A 152 -2.32 -7.60 7.01
C GLY A 152 -3.83 -7.56 7.21
N LEU A 153 -4.23 -7.75 8.45
CA LEU A 153 -5.64 -7.88 8.83
C LEU A 153 -6.25 -6.56 9.31
N GLY A 154 -5.51 -5.47 9.25
CA GLY A 154 -5.89 -4.18 9.81
C GLY A 154 -6.28 -4.30 11.28
N PHE A 155 -7.50 -3.85 11.61
CA PHE A 155 -8.11 -4.00 12.93
C PHE A 155 -9.41 -4.79 12.89
N GLY A 156 -9.74 -5.42 14.01
CA GLY A 156 -11.06 -6.00 14.27
C GLY A 156 -11.27 -7.42 13.73
N MET A 157 -10.32 -7.95 12.98
CA MET A 157 -10.33 -9.34 12.52
C MET A 157 -9.62 -10.27 13.52
N GLU A 158 -10.01 -11.54 13.52
CA GLU A 158 -9.31 -12.58 14.27
C GLU A 158 -7.92 -12.81 13.66
N VAL A 159 -6.90 -12.94 14.52
CA VAL A 159 -5.50 -13.15 14.09
C VAL A 159 -5.17 -14.64 14.13
N PRO A 160 -4.96 -15.30 12.98
CA PRO A 160 -4.57 -16.70 12.95
C PRO A 160 -3.26 -16.92 13.72
N GLY A 161 -3.27 -17.83 14.69
CA GLY A 161 -2.10 -18.11 15.54
C GLY A 161 -1.97 -17.21 16.79
N GLY A 162 -2.89 -16.26 16.99
CA GLY A 162 -2.95 -15.39 18.18
C GLY A 162 -2.09 -14.13 18.07
N THR A 163 -2.02 -13.35 19.16
CA THR A 163 -1.38 -12.01 19.21
C THR A 163 -0.01 -11.99 19.89
N SER A 164 0.60 -13.16 20.13
CA SER A 164 1.91 -13.24 20.78
C SER A 164 3.06 -12.92 19.80
N GLY A 165 4.16 -12.35 20.31
CA GLY A 165 5.38 -12.13 19.53
C GLY A 165 5.44 -10.79 18.81
N GLY A 166 4.58 -9.84 19.19
CA GLY A 166 4.59 -8.49 18.62
C GLY A 166 5.84 -7.68 18.95
N LEU A 167 6.04 -6.64 18.15
CA LEU A 167 7.18 -5.74 18.24
C LEU A 167 7.06 -4.82 19.47
N PRO A 168 8.17 -4.54 20.18
CA PRO A 168 8.19 -3.52 21.21
C PRO A 168 7.96 -2.13 20.60
N ALA A 169 7.50 -1.17 21.41
CA ALA A 169 7.34 0.22 20.99
C ALA A 169 8.59 0.79 20.31
N ALA A 170 8.41 1.55 19.23
CA ALA A 170 9.52 2.15 18.47
C ALA A 170 10.22 3.29 19.23
N ASN A 171 9.58 3.83 20.28
CA ASN A 171 10.12 4.89 21.14
C ASN A 171 10.54 6.18 20.41
N ASP A 172 9.76 6.59 19.41
CA ASP A 172 9.95 7.85 18.67
C ASP A 172 8.69 8.72 18.81
N SER A 173 8.74 9.72 19.70
CA SER A 173 7.58 10.57 19.98
C SER A 173 7.21 11.49 18.82
N GLU A 174 8.16 11.81 17.94
CA GLU A 174 7.90 12.64 16.75
C GLU A 174 7.16 11.86 15.65
N ALA A 175 7.10 10.52 15.78
CA ALA A 175 6.34 9.66 14.88
C ALA A 175 4.84 9.68 15.19
N ALA A 176 4.43 10.26 16.31
CA ALA A 176 3.02 10.39 16.68
C ALA A 176 2.43 11.71 16.16
N CYS A 177 1.22 11.67 15.63
CA CYS A 177 0.46 12.86 15.23
C CYS A 177 -0.15 13.60 16.44
N SER A 178 -0.32 12.91 17.57
CA SER A 178 -0.93 13.43 18.78
C SER A 178 -0.52 12.62 19.99
N GLY A 179 -0.28 13.29 21.12
CA GLY A 179 -0.08 12.60 22.42
C GLY A 179 -1.36 12.10 23.08
N LEU A 180 -2.54 12.36 22.48
CA LEU A 180 -3.84 11.97 23.04
C LEU A 180 -4.36 10.62 22.51
N PHE A 181 -3.88 10.18 21.35
CA PHE A 181 -4.35 8.97 20.67
C PHE A 181 -3.21 7.97 20.50
N ASN A 182 -3.53 6.68 20.56
CA ASN A 182 -2.53 5.64 20.44
C ASN A 182 -1.97 5.60 19.01
N ASP A 183 -0.64 5.55 18.91
CA ASP A 183 0.08 5.30 17.68
C ASP A 183 0.22 3.78 17.50
N TYR A 184 -0.69 3.19 16.76
CA TYR A 184 -0.75 1.73 16.62
C TYR A 184 0.41 1.17 15.79
N ILE A 185 0.82 1.86 14.73
CA ILE A 185 1.91 1.39 13.86
C ILE A 185 3.23 1.30 14.63
N ASN A 186 3.51 2.30 15.47
CA ASN A 186 4.78 2.39 16.17
C ASN A 186 4.76 1.77 17.56
N ASN A 187 3.62 1.76 18.26
CA ASN A 187 3.57 1.46 19.70
C ASN A 187 2.55 0.38 20.11
N ASP A 188 1.95 -0.36 19.17
CA ASP A 188 1.02 -1.45 19.49
C ASP A 188 1.57 -2.82 19.07
N SER A 189 1.78 -3.68 20.08
CA SER A 189 2.32 -5.03 19.89
C SER A 189 1.33 -5.95 19.18
N ASP A 190 0.06 -5.94 19.56
CA ASP A 190 -0.95 -6.84 19.00
C ASP A 190 -1.21 -6.49 17.53
N TYR A 191 -1.25 -5.19 17.22
CA TYR A 191 -1.32 -4.70 15.85
C TYR A 191 -0.20 -5.25 14.96
N SER A 192 1.04 -5.25 15.47
CA SER A 192 2.20 -5.72 14.70
C SER A 192 2.18 -7.22 14.36
N VAL A 193 1.47 -8.03 15.16
CA VAL A 193 1.29 -9.47 14.87
C VAL A 193 0.19 -9.68 13.83
N ALA A 194 -0.89 -8.88 13.90
CA ALA A 194 -2.00 -8.95 12.95
C ALA A 194 -1.63 -8.42 11.55
N ASN A 195 -0.59 -7.60 11.46
CA ASN A 195 -0.20 -6.87 10.26
C ASN A 195 1.27 -7.13 9.92
N LEU A 196 1.55 -8.36 9.48
CA LEU A 196 2.90 -8.83 9.16
C LEU A 196 3.49 -8.18 7.91
N GLU A 197 2.64 -7.59 7.06
CA GLU A 197 3.07 -6.82 5.90
C GLU A 197 3.98 -5.64 6.26
N GLU A 198 3.74 -4.90 7.36
CA GLU A 198 4.65 -3.84 7.81
C GLU A 198 6.06 -4.38 8.07
N GLU A 199 6.15 -5.47 8.83
CA GLU A 199 7.45 -6.05 9.17
C GLU A 199 8.12 -6.71 7.98
N GLY A 200 7.36 -7.39 7.12
CA GLY A 200 7.87 -7.96 5.88
C GLY A 200 8.43 -6.90 4.93
N LEU A 201 7.77 -5.75 4.79
CA LEU A 201 8.26 -4.64 3.96
C LEU A 201 9.47 -3.94 4.58
N ARG A 202 9.49 -3.75 5.91
CA ARG A 202 10.70 -3.27 6.62
C ARG A 202 11.87 -4.22 6.42
N ALA A 203 11.66 -5.52 6.56
CA ALA A 203 12.68 -6.54 6.34
C ALA A 203 13.20 -6.54 4.90
N LEU A 204 12.32 -6.35 3.91
CA LEU A 204 12.73 -6.19 2.52
C LEU A 204 13.69 -5.00 2.35
N VAL A 205 13.32 -3.82 2.85
CA VAL A 205 14.19 -2.63 2.80
C VAL A 205 15.50 -2.87 3.57
N ALA A 206 15.43 -3.50 4.74
CA ALA A 206 16.58 -3.82 5.57
C ALA A 206 17.54 -4.82 4.89
N SER A 207 17.06 -5.66 3.98
CA SER A 207 17.89 -6.64 3.27
C SER A 207 18.87 -6.00 2.28
N ALA A 208 18.54 -4.81 1.75
CA ALA A 208 19.30 -4.15 0.67
C ALA A 208 20.78 -3.93 1.02
N GLN A 209 21.68 -4.34 0.15
CA GLN A 209 23.13 -4.15 0.27
C GLN A 209 23.69 -3.15 -0.74
N ASN A 210 23.00 -2.93 -1.85
CA ASN A 210 23.47 -2.17 -3.00
C ASN A 210 22.59 -0.97 -3.32
N ASN A 211 21.26 -1.10 -3.30
CA ASN A 211 20.36 0.03 -3.48
C ASN A 211 18.94 -0.25 -2.98
N VAL A 212 18.24 0.81 -2.59
CA VAL A 212 16.81 0.81 -2.31
C VAL A 212 16.11 1.75 -3.28
N TYR A 213 15.00 1.32 -3.88
CA TYR A 213 14.09 2.15 -4.64
C TYR A 213 12.67 2.04 -4.08
N LEU A 214 12.10 3.19 -3.72
CA LEU A 214 10.72 3.32 -3.24
C LEU A 214 9.93 4.16 -4.25
N SER A 215 8.84 3.62 -4.78
CA SER A 215 7.83 4.40 -5.51
C SER A 215 6.51 4.29 -4.77
N GLN A 216 6.10 5.39 -4.14
CA GLN A 216 5.00 5.42 -3.17
C GLN A 216 4.06 6.58 -3.46
N GLN A 217 2.83 6.54 -2.95
CA GLN A 217 2.02 7.75 -2.85
C GLN A 217 2.70 8.76 -1.90
N ASP A 218 2.98 8.31 -0.68
CA ASP A 218 3.66 9.06 0.37
C ASP A 218 4.43 8.09 1.29
N LEU A 219 5.34 8.62 2.09
CA LEU A 219 5.95 7.92 3.24
C LEU A 219 5.44 8.43 4.60
N ILE A 220 4.65 9.50 4.58
CA ILE A 220 4.08 10.13 5.76
C ILE A 220 2.55 10.16 5.65
N ALA A 221 1.88 10.05 6.78
CA ALA A 221 0.43 10.04 6.90
C ALA A 221 -0.11 11.47 7.05
N PRO A 222 -1.41 11.71 6.79
CA PRO A 222 -2.00 13.05 6.81
C PRO A 222 -2.19 13.64 8.22
N CYS A 223 -1.86 12.90 9.29
CA CYS A 223 -2.11 13.27 10.68
C CYS A 223 -3.50 13.85 10.94
N ALA A 224 -4.50 12.97 10.87
CA ALA A 224 -5.89 13.32 11.11
C ALA A 224 -6.47 12.52 12.30
N PRO A 225 -6.13 12.86 13.56
CA PRO A 225 -6.70 12.16 14.71
C PRO A 225 -8.23 12.36 14.84
N PRO A 226 -8.97 11.37 15.35
CA PRO A 226 -8.51 10.05 15.81
C PRO A 226 -8.21 9.05 14.68
N PHE A 227 -8.48 9.38 13.41
CA PHE A 227 -8.48 8.48 12.26
C PHE A 227 -7.08 8.03 11.80
N ALA A 228 -6.08 8.90 11.91
CA ALA A 228 -4.68 8.63 11.58
C ALA A 228 -3.77 9.27 12.63
N ASN A 229 -3.19 8.43 13.50
CA ASN A 229 -2.48 8.87 14.71
C ASN A 229 -0.97 8.73 14.63
N SER A 230 -0.46 8.02 13.63
CA SER A 230 0.97 7.86 13.36
C SER A 230 1.34 8.74 12.17
N TYR A 231 2.37 9.57 12.28
CA TYR A 231 2.84 10.47 11.22
C TYR A 231 3.72 9.74 10.20
N TYR A 232 4.64 8.89 10.67
CA TYR A 232 5.47 8.03 9.84
C TYR A 232 5.75 6.72 10.56
N ASP A 233 6.18 5.71 9.82
CA ASP A 233 6.67 4.46 10.40
C ASP A 233 8.09 4.68 10.94
N ALA A 234 8.22 4.74 12.27
CA ALA A 234 9.48 5.06 12.92
C ALA A 234 10.58 4.05 12.62
N ARG A 235 10.23 2.76 12.55
CA ARG A 235 11.18 1.66 12.32
C ARG A 235 11.65 1.63 10.87
N LEU A 236 10.74 1.89 9.92
CA LEU A 236 11.12 2.03 8.51
C LEU A 236 12.09 3.19 8.32
N PHE A 237 11.82 4.36 8.91
CA PHE A 237 12.72 5.51 8.81
C PHE A 237 14.06 5.27 9.53
N ASP A 238 14.08 4.47 10.60
CA ASP A 238 15.34 4.01 11.21
C ASP A 238 16.16 3.14 10.24
N ILE A 239 15.51 2.21 9.54
CA ILE A 239 16.16 1.34 8.54
C ILE A 239 16.68 2.18 7.36
N LEU A 240 15.91 3.14 6.87
CA LEU A 240 16.35 4.03 5.78
C LEU A 240 17.54 4.89 6.21
N ALA A 241 17.53 5.42 7.43
CA ALA A 241 18.68 6.13 7.97
C ALA A 241 19.91 5.23 8.05
N ASP A 242 19.77 3.99 8.51
CA ASP A 242 20.86 3.01 8.51
C ASP A 242 21.42 2.76 7.10
N LYS A 243 20.59 2.70 6.06
CA LYS A 243 21.06 2.59 4.67
C LYS A 243 21.90 3.78 4.24
N LEU A 244 21.44 5.00 4.53
CA LEU A 244 22.18 6.23 4.21
C LEU A 244 23.52 6.30 4.97
N ILE A 245 23.54 5.95 6.26
CA ILE A 245 24.75 5.91 7.09
C ILE A 245 25.79 4.94 6.51
N ASN A 246 25.33 3.81 5.95
CA ASN A 246 26.19 2.79 5.36
C ASN A 246 26.51 3.04 3.88
N ASN A 247 26.17 4.21 3.33
CA ASN A 247 26.36 4.56 1.91
C ASN A 247 25.66 3.59 0.95
N VAL A 248 24.52 3.03 1.35
CA VAL A 248 23.62 2.31 0.44
C VAL A 248 22.68 3.36 -0.17
N PRO A 249 22.73 3.62 -1.49
CA PRO A 249 21.84 4.57 -2.14
C PRO A 249 20.37 4.26 -1.90
N VAL A 250 19.62 5.29 -1.50
CA VAL A 250 18.16 5.22 -1.34
C VAL A 250 17.52 6.20 -2.31
N ARG A 251 16.68 5.69 -3.21
CA ARG A 251 15.91 6.47 -4.17
C ARG A 251 14.43 6.44 -3.80
N ILE A 252 13.83 7.59 -3.57
CA ILE A 252 12.44 7.76 -3.14
C ILE A 252 11.72 8.65 -4.16
N MET A 253 10.71 8.07 -4.80
CA MET A 253 9.79 8.77 -5.69
C MET A 253 8.38 8.74 -5.09
N VAL A 254 7.83 9.92 -4.81
CA VAL A 254 6.50 10.09 -4.19
C VAL A 254 5.58 10.91 -5.08
N SER A 255 4.31 11.05 -4.74
CA SER A 255 3.44 12.04 -5.41
C SER A 255 4.02 13.45 -5.37
N ALA A 256 3.62 14.32 -6.29
CA ALA A 256 3.89 15.75 -6.10
C ALA A 256 3.15 16.26 -4.85
N PRO A 257 3.76 17.13 -4.02
CA PRO A 257 3.08 17.70 -2.84
C PRO A 257 1.73 18.34 -3.20
N GLY A 258 0.67 17.95 -2.47
CA GLY A 258 -0.69 18.42 -2.73
C GLY A 258 -1.34 17.85 -4.00
N ALA A 259 -0.73 16.86 -4.66
CA ALA A 259 -1.36 16.16 -5.78
C ALA A 259 -2.68 15.51 -5.34
N LYS A 260 -3.67 15.63 -6.23
CA LYS A 260 -5.03 15.16 -5.99
C LYS A 260 -5.75 14.93 -7.30
N GLN A 261 -6.71 14.04 -7.28
CA GLN A 261 -7.65 13.84 -8.38
C GLN A 261 -8.83 14.80 -8.26
N SER A 262 -9.31 15.01 -7.03
CA SER A 262 -10.39 15.93 -6.68
C SER A 262 -10.22 16.41 -5.23
N LEU A 263 -11.14 17.25 -4.73
CA LEU A 263 -11.13 17.65 -3.32
C LEU A 263 -11.35 16.46 -2.36
N LEU A 264 -12.02 15.40 -2.84
CA LEU A 264 -12.37 14.21 -2.05
C LEU A 264 -11.41 13.03 -2.27
N ALA A 265 -10.43 13.18 -3.17
CA ALA A 265 -9.47 12.13 -3.52
C ALA A 265 -8.04 12.72 -3.57
N PRO A 266 -7.43 12.98 -2.39
CA PRO A 266 -6.04 13.39 -2.30
C PRO A 266 -5.11 12.20 -2.61
N TYR A 267 -3.98 12.50 -3.25
CA TYR A 267 -2.91 11.54 -3.54
C TYR A 267 -1.57 12.01 -2.98
N SER A 268 -1.60 12.96 -2.04
CA SER A 268 -0.42 13.42 -1.32
C SER A 268 -0.84 13.85 0.09
N ASN A 269 -0.14 13.31 1.08
CA ASN A 269 -0.28 13.66 2.49
C ASN A 269 0.70 14.77 2.88
N MET A 270 1.83 14.86 2.19
CA MET A 270 2.84 15.89 2.42
C MET A 270 2.46 17.24 1.82
N LYS A 271 2.88 18.31 2.48
CA LYS A 271 2.81 19.70 2.00
C LYS A 271 4.10 20.10 1.29
N LYS A 272 5.24 19.52 1.68
CA LYS A 272 6.55 19.77 1.10
C LYS A 272 7.36 18.48 1.02
N MET A 273 8.20 18.38 -0.02
CA MET A 273 9.17 17.27 -0.15
C MET A 273 10.12 17.18 1.05
N THR A 274 10.45 18.32 1.69
CA THR A 274 11.40 18.37 2.81
C THR A 274 10.92 17.59 4.02
N GLU A 275 9.61 17.33 4.18
CA GLU A 275 9.09 16.56 5.32
C GLU A 275 9.71 15.15 5.40
N ILE A 276 10.05 14.54 4.26
CA ILE A 276 10.73 13.23 4.23
C ILE A 276 12.21 13.39 4.60
N SER A 277 12.92 14.37 4.02
CA SER A 277 14.35 14.59 4.29
C SER A 277 14.60 15.05 5.73
N ASP A 278 13.72 15.89 6.29
CA ASP A 278 13.79 16.36 7.68
C ASP A 278 13.74 15.19 8.67
N ILE A 279 12.89 14.19 8.43
CA ILE A 279 12.83 12.98 9.24
C ILE A 279 14.12 12.17 9.08
N LEU A 280 14.59 11.95 7.85
CA LEU A 280 15.83 11.19 7.59
C LEU A 280 17.06 11.84 8.24
N VAL A 281 17.22 13.16 8.10
CA VAL A 281 18.31 13.93 8.74
C VAL A 281 18.24 13.77 10.26
N ARG A 282 17.04 13.89 10.86
CA ARG A 282 16.86 13.69 12.30
C ARG A 282 17.22 12.28 12.73
N LYS A 283 16.79 11.26 12.00
CA LYS A 283 17.11 9.85 12.30
C LYS A 283 18.61 9.57 12.22
N VAL A 284 19.26 9.96 11.12
CA VAL A 284 20.72 9.83 10.92
C VAL A 284 21.50 10.53 12.05
N LYS A 285 21.10 11.75 12.39
CA LYS A 285 21.69 12.53 13.48
C LYS A 285 21.59 11.81 14.83
N ASN A 286 20.40 11.32 15.17
CA ASN A 286 20.12 10.72 16.47
C ASN A 286 20.77 9.34 16.63
N GLN A 287 20.76 8.50 15.60
CA GLN A 287 21.34 7.15 15.63
C GLN A 287 22.86 7.17 15.87
N ASN A 288 23.58 8.16 15.32
CA ASN A 288 25.03 8.28 15.47
C ASN A 288 25.47 9.37 16.45
N ASN A 289 24.54 10.12 17.05
CA ASN A 289 24.82 11.26 17.92
C ASN A 289 25.82 12.26 17.28
N ILE A 290 25.56 12.65 16.04
CA ILE A 290 26.41 13.54 15.23
C ILE A 290 25.84 14.96 15.11
N SER A 291 26.61 15.88 14.53
CA SER A 291 26.13 17.23 14.26
C SER A 291 25.07 17.24 13.16
N GLN A 292 24.23 18.28 13.17
CA GLN A 292 23.23 18.53 12.13
C GLN A 292 23.87 18.53 10.73
N ALA A 293 24.95 19.31 10.55
CA ALA A 293 25.65 19.42 9.27
C ALA A 293 26.18 18.06 8.78
N HIS A 294 26.73 17.23 9.67
CA HIS A 294 27.22 15.91 9.26
C HIS A 294 26.07 14.96 8.89
N ALA A 295 24.92 15.04 9.57
CA ALA A 295 23.75 14.26 9.18
C ALA A 295 23.20 14.70 7.80
N GLU A 296 23.15 16.01 7.55
CA GLU A 296 22.80 16.58 6.24
C GLU A 296 23.77 16.09 5.15
N ASP A 297 25.08 16.11 5.39
CA ASP A 297 26.10 15.59 4.46
C ASP A 297 25.88 14.11 4.12
N ILE A 298 25.58 13.26 5.12
CA ILE A 298 25.27 11.83 4.91
C ILE A 298 24.03 11.66 4.04
N VAL A 299 22.95 12.39 4.35
CA VAL A 299 21.71 12.34 3.57
C VAL A 299 21.96 12.81 2.13
N CYS A 300 22.63 13.95 1.94
CA CYS A 300 22.96 14.48 0.62
C CYS A 300 23.84 13.52 -0.22
N SER A 301 24.64 12.67 0.42
CA SER A 301 25.61 11.80 -0.27
C SER A 301 25.02 10.48 -0.77
N SER A 302 23.85 10.07 -0.25
CA SER A 302 23.26 8.75 -0.56
C SER A 302 21.75 8.79 -0.87
N LEU A 303 21.08 9.93 -0.73
CA LEU A 303 19.65 10.07 -1.03
C LEU A 303 19.40 10.58 -2.44
N GLN A 304 18.37 10.03 -3.06
CA GLN A 304 17.68 10.56 -4.23
C GLN A 304 16.20 10.71 -3.86
N LEU A 305 15.65 11.92 -3.87
CA LEU A 305 14.29 12.23 -3.46
C LEU A 305 13.63 13.16 -4.48
N ALA A 306 12.54 12.70 -5.10
CA ALA A 306 11.81 13.47 -6.10
C ALA A 306 10.29 13.23 -6.04
N PRO A 307 9.46 14.21 -6.41
CA PRO A 307 8.10 13.95 -6.81
C PRO A 307 8.08 13.26 -8.18
N ILE A 308 7.06 12.44 -8.44
CA ILE A 308 6.84 11.79 -9.73
C ILE A 308 6.66 12.83 -10.85
N ARG A 309 7.15 12.48 -12.03
CA ARG A 309 6.87 13.17 -13.29
C ARG A 309 6.54 12.13 -14.36
N ILE A 310 5.59 12.46 -15.24
CA ILE A 310 5.33 11.68 -16.47
C ILE A 310 6.33 12.06 -17.56
N THR A 311 6.75 13.32 -17.55
CA THR A 311 7.68 13.88 -18.51
C THR A 311 8.52 14.95 -17.81
N ALA A 312 9.82 14.91 -18.02
CA ALA A 312 10.76 15.85 -17.43
C ALA A 312 10.36 17.31 -17.70
N GLY A 313 10.47 18.15 -16.67
CA GLY A 313 10.11 19.57 -16.74
C GLY A 313 8.61 19.90 -16.81
N ILE A 314 7.72 18.89 -16.74
CA ILE A 314 6.27 19.11 -16.70
C ILE A 314 5.75 18.84 -15.28
N ASP A 315 5.44 19.90 -14.55
CA ASP A 315 5.14 19.81 -13.12
C ASP A 315 3.68 19.46 -12.80
N THR A 316 2.78 19.81 -13.70
CA THR A 316 1.33 19.66 -13.53
C THR A 316 0.68 19.20 -14.82
N TRP A 317 -0.48 18.57 -14.68
CA TRP A 317 -1.40 18.38 -15.79
C TRP A 317 -1.92 19.72 -16.33
N SER A 318 -2.55 19.70 -17.50
CA SER A 318 -3.06 20.91 -18.17
C SER A 318 -4.12 21.67 -17.36
N ASN A 319 -4.79 20.99 -16.43
CA ASN A 319 -5.74 21.60 -15.49
C ASN A 319 -5.09 22.18 -14.22
N GLY A 320 -3.75 22.15 -14.13
CA GLY A 320 -2.98 22.69 -13.00
C GLY A 320 -2.85 21.74 -11.80
N ASN A 321 -3.44 20.54 -11.84
CA ASN A 321 -3.24 19.55 -10.78
C ASN A 321 -1.83 18.94 -10.86
N GLY A 322 -1.19 18.76 -9.71
CA GLY A 322 0.09 18.06 -9.63
C GLY A 322 -0.02 16.60 -10.10
N VAL A 323 1.09 16.06 -10.59
CA VAL A 323 1.18 14.65 -10.98
C VAL A 323 1.15 13.77 -9.72
N ALA A 324 0.26 12.78 -9.70
CA ALA A 324 0.06 11.89 -8.58
C ALA A 324 0.68 10.51 -8.86
N ASN A 325 1.37 9.97 -7.86
CA ASN A 325 1.79 8.59 -7.77
C ASN A 325 0.87 7.86 -6.79
N HIS A 326 0.43 6.66 -7.14
CA HIS A 326 -0.35 5.80 -6.25
C HIS A 326 0.26 4.40 -6.12
N ALA A 327 1.45 4.20 -6.69
CA ALA A 327 2.20 2.98 -6.54
C ALA A 327 2.47 2.66 -5.06
N LYS A 328 2.61 1.36 -4.76
CA LYS A 328 3.17 0.85 -3.51
C LYS A 328 4.26 -0.13 -3.85
N VAL A 329 5.39 0.42 -4.25
CA VAL A 329 6.54 -0.30 -4.78
C VAL A 329 7.73 -0.17 -3.85
N ILE A 330 8.42 -1.28 -3.68
CA ILE A 330 9.76 -1.36 -3.09
C ILE A 330 10.60 -2.20 -4.03
N SER A 331 11.81 -1.81 -4.33
CA SER A 331 12.80 -2.65 -5.02
C SER A 331 14.14 -2.52 -4.31
N VAL A 332 14.83 -3.65 -4.15
CA VAL A 332 16.13 -3.71 -3.52
C VAL A 332 17.11 -4.46 -4.40
N ASP A 333 18.32 -3.91 -4.50
CA ASP A 333 19.49 -4.51 -5.15
C ASP A 333 19.30 -4.96 -6.60
N ASP A 334 18.25 -4.47 -7.28
CA ASP A 334 17.82 -4.94 -8.60
C ASP A 334 17.63 -6.48 -8.65
N ALA A 335 17.26 -7.07 -7.52
CA ALA A 335 17.13 -8.52 -7.33
C ALA A 335 15.75 -8.93 -6.79
N ALA A 336 15.16 -8.11 -5.91
CA ALA A 336 13.83 -8.34 -5.36
C ALA A 336 12.98 -7.08 -5.40
N PHE A 337 11.67 -7.25 -5.57
CA PHE A 337 10.72 -6.14 -5.54
C PHE A 337 9.36 -6.55 -4.95
N TYR A 338 8.69 -5.59 -4.32
CA TYR A 338 7.32 -5.67 -3.85
C TYR A 338 6.40 -4.85 -4.75
N ILE A 339 5.27 -5.44 -5.13
CA ILE A 339 4.11 -4.75 -5.70
C ILE A 339 2.87 -5.25 -4.96
N GLY A 340 2.07 -4.31 -4.44
CA GLY A 340 0.85 -4.62 -3.73
C GLY A 340 0.04 -3.37 -3.39
N SER A 341 -0.80 -3.48 -2.37
CA SER A 341 -1.68 -2.40 -1.92
C SER A 341 -1.18 -1.66 -0.68
N LYS A 342 -0.29 -2.28 0.12
CA LYS A 342 0.23 -1.70 1.37
C LYS A 342 1.12 -0.49 1.12
N ASN A 343 0.65 0.69 1.52
CA ASN A 343 1.47 1.89 1.50
C ASN A 343 2.55 1.84 2.59
N LEU A 344 3.68 2.51 2.37
CA LEU A 344 4.70 2.69 3.39
C LEU A 344 4.40 3.81 4.40
N TYR A 345 3.45 4.71 4.10
CA TYR A 345 2.92 5.59 5.12
C TYR A 345 1.98 4.82 6.07
N PRO A 346 1.90 5.20 7.36
CA PRO A 346 0.99 4.58 8.32
C PRO A 346 -0.47 4.46 7.86
N ALA A 347 -0.93 3.22 7.69
CA ALA A 347 -2.32 2.88 7.36
C ALA A 347 -2.70 1.50 7.93
N ALA A 348 -3.73 1.46 8.77
CA ALA A 348 -4.18 0.26 9.47
C ALA A 348 -5.34 -0.46 8.75
N LEU A 349 -5.10 -0.83 7.50
CA LEU A 349 -6.08 -1.41 6.59
C LEU A 349 -5.78 -2.88 6.32
N GLN A 350 -6.75 -3.63 5.78
CA GLN A 350 -6.42 -4.93 5.20
C GLN A 350 -5.76 -4.72 3.85
N ASP A 351 -4.46 -5.01 3.74
CA ASP A 351 -3.67 -4.87 2.52
C ASP A 351 -3.04 -6.21 2.12
N PHE A 352 -2.58 -6.29 0.86
CA PHE A 352 -1.97 -7.50 0.31
C PHE A 352 -1.00 -7.15 -0.83
N GLY A 353 0.05 -7.95 -0.98
CA GLY A 353 0.97 -7.87 -2.10
C GLY A 353 1.89 -9.08 -2.19
N PHE A 354 2.78 -9.05 -3.18
CA PHE A 354 3.85 -10.04 -3.26
C PHE A 354 5.22 -9.38 -3.31
N ILE A 355 6.18 -10.03 -2.66
CA ILE A 355 7.61 -9.85 -2.88
C ILE A 355 8.05 -10.93 -3.88
N VAL A 356 8.71 -10.51 -4.94
CA VAL A 356 9.25 -11.37 -5.98
C VAL A 356 10.77 -11.26 -5.96
N GLU A 357 11.46 -12.39 -5.84
CA GLU A 357 12.91 -12.52 -6.01
C GLU A 357 13.18 -13.39 -7.23
N ASP A 358 13.56 -12.72 -8.32
CA ASP A 358 13.89 -13.31 -9.61
C ASP A 358 14.69 -12.30 -10.44
N ALA A 359 15.88 -12.69 -10.89
CA ALA A 359 16.81 -11.78 -11.55
C ALA A 359 16.29 -11.26 -12.90
N GLU A 360 15.55 -12.08 -13.65
CA GLU A 360 14.99 -11.66 -14.94
C GLU A 360 13.82 -10.71 -14.73
N ALA A 361 12.89 -11.04 -13.82
CA ALA A 361 11.78 -10.18 -13.48
C ALA A 361 12.25 -8.83 -12.91
N ALA A 362 13.27 -8.84 -12.04
CA ALA A 362 13.83 -7.62 -11.47
C ALA A 362 14.51 -6.75 -12.55
N ALA A 363 15.26 -7.36 -13.49
CA ALA A 363 15.85 -6.63 -14.61
C ALA A 363 14.78 -5.97 -15.51
N ILE A 364 13.69 -6.69 -15.82
CA ILE A 364 12.56 -6.15 -16.57
C ILE A 364 11.90 -5.00 -15.81
N PHE A 365 11.59 -5.21 -14.52
CA PHE A 365 11.01 -4.17 -13.67
C PHE A 365 11.89 -2.92 -13.62
N THR A 366 13.21 -3.10 -13.49
CA THR A 366 14.16 -1.99 -13.45
C THR A 366 14.16 -1.20 -14.76
N ALA A 367 14.23 -1.89 -15.90
CA ALA A 367 14.27 -1.25 -17.22
C ALA A 367 12.94 -0.60 -17.60
N GLU A 368 11.81 -1.24 -17.30
CA GLU A 368 10.49 -0.84 -17.80
C GLU A 368 9.72 0.09 -16.86
N TYR A 369 10.05 0.10 -15.57
CA TYR A 369 9.37 0.94 -14.58
C TYR A 369 10.34 1.85 -13.81
N LYS A 370 11.29 1.27 -13.06
CA LYS A 370 12.15 2.01 -12.13
C LYS A 370 12.95 3.11 -12.82
N GLU A 371 13.73 2.76 -13.83
CA GLU A 371 14.61 3.74 -14.50
C GLU A 371 13.83 4.69 -15.40
N LYS A 372 12.78 4.22 -16.10
CA LYS A 372 11.93 5.11 -16.91
C LYS A 372 11.27 6.18 -16.05
N SER A 373 10.60 5.78 -14.97
CA SER A 373 9.93 6.75 -14.10
C SER A 373 10.90 7.68 -13.36
N TRP A 374 12.04 7.15 -12.90
CA TRP A 374 13.05 7.97 -12.25
C TRP A 374 13.65 9.01 -13.20
N ASN A 375 13.99 8.64 -14.42
CA ASN A 375 14.60 9.56 -15.39
C ASN A 375 13.69 10.78 -15.68
N GLU A 376 12.37 10.58 -15.72
CA GLU A 376 11.43 11.69 -15.84
C GLU A 376 11.33 12.50 -14.54
N ALA A 377 11.29 11.83 -13.38
CA ALA A 377 11.18 12.47 -12.07
C ALA A 377 12.42 13.27 -11.66
N ARG A 378 13.61 12.84 -12.12
CA ARG A 378 14.92 13.34 -11.69
C ARG A 378 15.07 14.86 -11.85
N SER A 379 14.47 15.45 -12.89
CA SER A 379 14.54 16.91 -13.09
C SER A 379 13.90 17.73 -11.96
N ALA A 380 13.03 17.10 -11.16
CA ALA A 380 12.35 17.72 -10.03
C ALA A 380 12.87 17.25 -8.67
N ALA A 381 14.00 16.53 -8.64
CA ALA A 381 14.58 16.04 -7.41
C ALA A 381 14.96 17.19 -6.46
N THR A 382 14.57 17.07 -5.19
CA THR A 382 15.03 17.98 -4.13
C THR A 382 16.36 17.53 -3.57
N VAL A 383 16.65 16.23 -3.61
CA VAL A 383 17.97 15.66 -3.29
C VAL A 383 18.32 14.66 -4.39
N ASP A 384 19.51 14.77 -4.97
CA ASP A 384 20.06 13.82 -5.93
C ASP A 384 21.59 13.85 -5.82
N PHE A 385 22.15 12.88 -5.10
CA PHE A 385 23.59 12.78 -4.85
C PHE A 385 24.41 12.67 -6.14
N GLU A 386 23.86 12.05 -7.20
CA GLU A 386 24.57 11.89 -8.48
C GLU A 386 24.63 13.21 -9.28
N ALA A 387 23.63 14.08 -9.11
CA ALA A 387 23.56 15.39 -9.76
C ALA A 387 24.12 16.53 -8.88
N GLY A 388 24.54 16.24 -7.65
CA GLY A 388 24.99 17.23 -6.68
C GLY A 388 23.87 18.17 -6.21
N VAL A 389 22.62 17.75 -6.31
CA VAL A 389 21.46 18.51 -5.84
C VAL A 389 21.20 18.15 -4.38
N CYS A 390 21.17 19.13 -3.49
CA CYS A 390 20.75 18.89 -2.10
C CYS A 390 20.02 20.10 -1.51
N ASN A 391 18.70 20.08 -1.62
CA ASN A 391 17.77 21.04 -1.04
C ASN A 391 16.99 20.33 0.07
N LEU A 392 17.63 20.26 1.25
CA LEU A 392 17.06 19.66 2.46
C LEU A 392 16.00 20.56 3.10
#